data_AF-A0A849PVW4-F1
#
_entry.id   AF-A0A849PVW4-F1
#
_cell.length_a   1.000
_cell.length_b   1.000
_cell.length_c   1.000
_cell.angle_alpha   90.00
_cell.angle_beta   90.00
_cell.angle_gamma   90.00
#
_symmetry.space_group_name_H-M   'P 1'
#
loop_
_entity.id
_entity.type
_entity.pdbx_description
1 polymer ?
#
loop_
_entity_poly.entity_id
_entity_poly.type
_entity_poly.pdbx_seq_one_letter_code
_entity_poly.pdbx_strand_id
1 'polypeptide(L)'
;MVNTVNNTKREIVRSFAGDLEAAHMEGVKMVDSMYKVTIPGPADIVVVSSGGAPKDLDIYQGTKSVDNALRAVRKDGALIALLEAPEGLGHKVFDSWIRQYGSVEELEDRVKHAFVLGGHKAYYIRKYNAHAKVFLVTSLDKDMVEGVLGLVKPRDFQEAIDMAFDHVGHDAKVLVIPVGDKILPCLADGECPVVPENGPKAQA
;
A
#
# COMPACT_ATOMS: atom_id res chain seq x y z
N MET A 1 3.27 -23.03 19.46
CA MET A 1 3.78 -22.39 18.23
C MET A 1 5.20 -21.87 18.46
N VAL A 2 6.01 -21.74 17.41
CA VAL A 2 7.32 -21.05 17.44
C VAL A 2 7.36 -20.02 16.31
N ASN A 3 7.60 -18.75 16.64
CA ASN A 3 7.72 -17.64 15.69
C ASN A 3 9.10 -16.99 15.82
N THR A 4 9.71 -16.60 14.69
CA THR A 4 10.94 -15.80 14.68
C THR A 4 10.66 -14.41 14.12
N VAL A 5 11.28 -13.40 14.73
CA VAL A 5 11.30 -12.03 14.21
C VAL A 5 12.66 -11.80 13.57
N ASN A 6 12.65 -11.41 12.29
CA ASN A 6 13.86 -11.20 11.51
C ASN A 6 14.09 -9.72 11.21
N ASN A 7 15.35 -9.31 11.10
CA ASN A 7 15.72 -7.99 10.61
C ASN A 7 15.68 -7.95 9.06
N THR A 8 16.03 -6.80 8.49
CA THR A 8 16.03 -6.58 7.04
C THR A 8 17.04 -7.44 6.26
N LYS A 9 18.04 -8.01 6.95
CA LYS A 9 19.03 -8.96 6.41
C LYS A 9 18.60 -10.42 6.55
N ARG A 10 17.37 -10.67 7.02
CA ARG A 10 16.80 -12.00 7.32
C ARG A 10 17.49 -12.72 8.48
N GLU A 11 18.19 -11.99 9.35
CA GLU A 11 18.81 -12.54 10.56
C GLU A 11 17.77 -12.55 11.69
N ILE A 12 17.76 -13.62 12.50
CA ILE A 12 16.85 -13.75 13.63
C ILE A 12 17.26 -12.76 14.72
N VAL A 13 16.37 -11.83 15.05
CA VAL A 13 16.54 -10.89 16.16
C VAL A 13 16.05 -11.51 17.47
N ARG A 14 14.92 -12.24 17.41
CA ARG A 14 14.33 -12.92 18.56
C ARG A 14 13.42 -14.07 18.11
N SER A 15 13.27 -15.08 18.96
CA SER A 15 12.32 -16.17 18.79
C SER A 15 11.36 -16.22 19.98
N PHE A 16 10.09 -16.54 19.71
CA PHE A 16 9.01 -16.64 20.70
C PHE A 16 8.34 -18.00 20.54
N ALA A 17 8.25 -18.75 21.64
CA ALA A 17 7.67 -20.09 21.64
C ALA A 17 6.69 -20.24 22.81
N GLY A 18 5.56 -20.91 22.56
CA GLY A 18 4.55 -21.16 23.60
C GLY A 18 3.15 -21.30 23.04
N ASP A 19 2.19 -20.83 23.83
CA ASP A 19 0.79 -20.70 23.43
C ASP A 19 0.65 -19.95 22.10
N LEU A 20 -0.37 -20.31 21.31
CA LEU A 20 -0.57 -19.79 19.96
C LEU A 20 -0.74 -18.27 19.97
N GLU A 21 -1.63 -17.74 20.80
CA GLU A 21 -1.94 -16.31 20.78
C GLU A 21 -0.87 -15.52 21.54
N ALA A 22 -0.49 -15.99 22.73
CA ALA A 22 0.48 -15.27 23.56
C ALA A 22 1.85 -15.14 22.87
N ALA A 23 2.38 -16.22 22.27
CA ALA A 23 3.67 -16.16 21.57
C ALA A 23 3.60 -15.28 20.31
N HIS A 24 2.45 -15.22 19.62
CA HIS A 24 2.26 -14.31 18.50
C HIS A 24 2.30 -12.85 18.95
N MET A 25 1.54 -12.51 19.99
CA MET A 25 1.41 -11.13 20.46
C MET A 25 2.72 -10.55 21.00
N GLU A 26 3.56 -11.35 21.65
CA GLU A 26 4.91 -10.93 22.03
C GLU A 26 5.80 -10.66 20.80
N GLY A 27 5.65 -11.47 19.74
CA GLY A 27 6.29 -11.23 18.45
C GLY A 27 5.82 -9.91 17.81
N VAL A 28 4.51 -9.63 17.84
CA VAL A 28 3.93 -8.39 17.31
C VAL A 28 4.49 -7.16 18.02
N LYS A 29 4.58 -7.17 19.36
CA LYS A 29 5.19 -6.05 20.13
C LYS A 29 6.63 -5.76 19.70
N MET A 30 7.41 -6.80 19.41
CA MET A 30 8.78 -6.64 18.91
C MET A 30 8.80 -6.03 17.51
N VAL A 31 7.99 -6.55 16.57
CA VAL A 31 7.88 -6.02 15.20
C VAL A 31 7.43 -4.56 15.23
N ASP A 32 6.45 -4.22 16.07
CA ASP A 32 5.97 -2.87 16.27
C ASP A 32 7.10 -1.92 16.68
N SER A 33 7.93 -2.33 17.65
CA SER A 33 9.07 -1.51 18.09
C SER A 33 10.15 -1.28 17.02
N MET A 34 10.20 -2.15 16.00
CA MET A 34 11.21 -2.08 14.94
C MET A 34 10.73 -1.33 13.69
N TYR A 35 9.43 -1.46 13.37
CA TYR A 35 8.91 -1.13 12.04
C TYR A 35 7.76 -0.12 12.05
N LYS A 36 7.14 0.14 13.20
CA LYS A 36 6.23 1.29 13.34
C LYS A 36 7.03 2.58 13.40
N VAL A 37 6.65 3.55 12.59
CA VAL A 37 7.24 4.89 12.59
C VAL A 37 6.13 5.88 12.86
N THR A 38 6.29 6.66 13.93
CA THR A 38 5.34 7.71 14.28
C THR A 38 5.53 8.92 13.36
N ILE A 39 4.44 9.37 12.75
CA ILE A 39 4.39 10.62 11.96
C ILE A 39 3.50 11.65 12.66
N PRO A 40 3.80 12.96 12.54
CA PRO A 40 3.04 14.01 13.22
C PRO A 40 1.60 14.18 12.69
N GLY A 41 1.32 13.65 11.50
CA GLY A 41 0.04 13.75 10.83
C GLY A 41 0.13 13.21 9.39
N PRO A 42 -1.00 13.02 8.69
CA PRO A 42 -0.98 12.75 7.26
C PRO A 42 -0.31 13.89 6.48
N ALA A 43 0.45 13.55 5.44
CA ALA A 43 1.13 14.49 4.55
C ALA A 43 0.29 14.79 3.30
N ASP A 44 0.60 15.91 2.67
CA ASP A 44 -0.06 16.36 1.43
C ASP A 44 0.37 15.52 0.23
N ILE A 45 1.67 15.20 0.17
CA ILE A 45 2.29 14.33 -0.83
C ILE A 45 3.10 13.26 -0.08
N VAL A 46 2.93 12.00 -0.46
CA VAL A 46 3.79 10.90 0.00
C VAL A 46 4.54 10.29 -1.18
N VAL A 47 5.85 10.09 -1.04
CA VAL A 47 6.66 9.32 -1.99
C VAL A 47 6.99 7.99 -1.34
N VAL A 48 6.73 6.88 -2.04
CA VAL A 48 7.04 5.53 -1.55
C VAL A 48 7.79 4.70 -2.60
N SER A 49 8.74 3.90 -2.14
CA SER A 49 9.32 2.81 -2.92
C SER A 49 9.13 1.47 -2.19
N SER A 50 9.03 0.37 -2.93
CA SER A 50 9.08 -0.98 -2.35
C SER A 50 10.48 -1.43 -1.93
N GLY A 51 11.51 -0.60 -2.14
CA GLY A 51 12.90 -0.93 -1.78
C GLY A 51 13.62 -1.79 -2.83
N GLY A 52 13.12 -1.84 -4.06
CA GLY A 52 13.75 -2.55 -5.19
C GLY A 52 13.51 -4.07 -5.19
N ALA A 53 14.17 -4.75 -6.12
CA ALA A 53 14.02 -6.18 -6.31
C ALA A 53 14.44 -6.96 -5.04
N PRO A 54 13.68 -8.02 -4.65
CA PRO A 54 12.57 -8.65 -5.38
C PRO A 54 11.18 -8.11 -4.96
N LYS A 55 11.08 -6.94 -4.32
CA LYS A 55 9.83 -6.44 -3.71
C LYS A 55 8.97 -5.63 -4.66
N ASP A 56 9.54 -5.23 -5.79
CA ASP A 56 8.89 -4.50 -6.88
C ASP A 56 8.86 -5.31 -8.20
N LEU A 57 8.95 -6.65 -8.13
CA LEU A 57 8.85 -7.52 -9.32
C LEU A 57 7.54 -7.36 -10.06
N ASP A 58 6.44 -7.16 -9.33
CA ASP A 58 5.11 -7.03 -9.88
C ASP A 58 4.24 -6.07 -9.04
N ILE A 59 3.12 -5.63 -9.61
CA ILE A 59 2.16 -4.76 -8.94
C ILE A 59 1.55 -5.42 -7.71
N TYR A 60 1.30 -6.73 -7.76
CA TYR A 60 0.68 -7.47 -6.67
C TYR A 60 1.49 -7.38 -5.37
N GLN A 61 2.81 -7.56 -5.42
CA GLN A 61 3.71 -7.36 -4.29
C GLN A 61 3.86 -5.88 -3.94
N GLY A 62 3.97 -5.02 -4.96
CA GLY A 62 4.11 -3.58 -4.80
C GLY A 62 2.95 -2.93 -4.01
N THR A 63 1.74 -3.50 -4.10
CA THR A 63 0.58 -3.01 -3.33
C THR A 63 0.84 -2.95 -1.83
N LYS A 64 1.71 -3.80 -1.26
CA LYS A 64 2.02 -3.79 0.18
C LYS A 64 2.61 -2.44 0.62
N SER A 65 3.53 -1.91 -0.18
CA SER A 65 4.18 -0.63 0.09
C SER A 65 3.22 0.53 -0.08
N VAL A 66 2.38 0.46 -1.12
CA VAL A 66 1.34 1.45 -1.40
C VAL A 66 0.28 1.46 -0.29
N ASP A 67 -0.18 0.28 0.15
CA ASP A 67 -1.09 0.09 1.29
C ASP A 67 -0.56 0.76 2.56
N ASN A 68 0.72 0.55 2.87
CA ASN A 68 1.37 1.17 4.03
C ASN A 68 1.48 2.68 3.87
N ALA A 69 1.91 3.17 2.71
CA ALA A 69 2.13 4.60 2.46
C ALA A 69 0.83 5.41 2.40
N LEU A 70 -0.26 4.84 1.89
CA LEU A 70 -1.55 5.52 1.75
C LEU A 70 -2.11 6.00 3.09
N ARG A 71 -1.77 5.30 4.18
CA ARG A 71 -2.11 5.67 5.57
C ARG A 71 -1.50 7.01 5.99
N ALA A 72 -0.38 7.38 5.38
CA ALA A 72 0.30 8.63 5.63
C ALA A 72 -0.12 9.75 4.67
N VAL A 73 -1.02 9.50 3.72
CA VAL A 73 -1.54 10.51 2.78
C VAL A 73 -2.84 11.08 3.33
N ARG A 74 -2.97 12.40 3.38
CA ARG A 74 -4.26 13.02 3.70
C ARG A 74 -5.30 12.71 2.62
N LYS A 75 -6.58 12.84 2.95
CA LYS A 75 -7.65 12.77 1.95
C LYS A 75 -7.41 13.80 0.83
N ASP A 76 -7.64 13.39 -0.41
CA ASP A 76 -7.46 14.16 -1.64
C ASP A 76 -6.00 14.62 -1.89
N GLY A 77 -5.03 14.08 -1.13
CA GLY A 77 -3.60 14.29 -1.34
C GLY A 77 -3.05 13.50 -2.53
N ALA A 78 -1.73 13.43 -2.63
CA ALA A 78 -1.04 12.68 -3.68
C ALA A 78 -0.14 11.57 -3.11
N LEU A 79 -0.08 10.45 -3.81
CA LEU A 79 0.88 9.37 -3.57
C LEU A 79 1.69 9.12 -4.83
N ILE A 80 3.01 9.24 -4.73
CA ILE A 80 3.95 8.87 -5.79
C ILE A 80 4.56 7.51 -5.42
N ALA A 81 4.20 6.47 -6.17
CA ALA A 81 4.70 5.12 -6.00
C ALA A 81 5.80 4.82 -7.03
N LEU A 82 6.99 4.48 -6.53
CA LEU A 82 8.15 4.04 -7.30
C LEU A 82 8.19 2.51 -7.30
N LEU A 83 7.70 1.89 -8.38
CA LEU A 83 7.58 0.43 -8.53
C LEU A 83 7.90 0.02 -9.97
N GLU A 84 9.02 -0.65 -10.20
CA GLU A 84 9.41 -1.04 -11.58
C GLU A 84 8.41 -2.01 -12.22
N ALA A 85 7.97 -3.04 -11.48
CA ALA A 85 7.02 -4.07 -11.89
C ALA A 85 7.33 -4.75 -13.25
N PRO A 86 8.56 -5.25 -13.49
CA PRO A 86 8.94 -5.86 -14.76
C PRO A 86 8.13 -7.13 -15.12
N GLU A 87 7.53 -7.81 -14.14
CA GLU A 87 6.70 -9.01 -14.34
C GLU A 87 5.20 -8.68 -14.49
N GLY A 88 4.83 -7.41 -14.61
CA GLY A 88 3.43 -7.03 -14.80
C GLY A 88 2.62 -7.05 -13.50
N LEU A 89 1.43 -7.65 -13.58
CA LEU A 89 0.48 -7.69 -12.45
C LEU A 89 0.83 -8.75 -11.41
N GLY A 90 1.50 -9.85 -11.77
CA GLY A 90 2.06 -10.83 -10.83
C GLY A 90 1.10 -11.85 -10.20
N HIS A 91 -0.22 -11.74 -10.40
CA HIS A 91 -1.17 -12.70 -9.83
C HIS A 91 -2.43 -12.87 -10.67
N LYS A 92 -2.75 -14.12 -11.07
CA LYS A 92 -3.84 -14.42 -12.03
C LYS A 92 -5.23 -13.97 -11.55
N VAL A 93 -5.54 -14.19 -10.27
CA VAL A 93 -6.84 -13.76 -9.71
C VAL A 93 -6.93 -12.24 -9.65
N PHE A 94 -5.82 -11.57 -9.35
CA PHE A 94 -5.77 -10.11 -9.30
C PHE A 94 -5.97 -9.53 -10.71
N ASP A 95 -5.24 -10.05 -11.70
CA ASP A 95 -5.38 -9.69 -13.11
C ASP A 95 -6.82 -9.86 -13.61
N SER A 96 -7.44 -11.02 -13.32
CA SER A 96 -8.84 -11.24 -13.64
C SER A 96 -9.77 -10.22 -12.98
N TRP A 97 -9.62 -9.95 -11.68
CA TRP A 97 -10.55 -9.09 -10.95
C TRP A 97 -10.39 -7.61 -11.32
N ILE A 98 -9.16 -7.12 -11.48
CA ILE A 98 -8.93 -5.70 -11.81
C ILE A 98 -9.48 -5.33 -13.19
N ARG A 99 -9.57 -6.31 -14.10
CA ARG A 99 -10.18 -6.15 -15.43
C ARG A 99 -11.68 -6.38 -15.45
N GLN A 100 -12.17 -7.30 -14.61
CA GLN A 100 -13.58 -7.69 -14.60
C GLN A 100 -14.47 -6.67 -13.88
N TYR A 101 -13.99 -6.12 -12.76
CA TYR A 101 -14.79 -5.25 -11.90
C TYR A 101 -14.35 -3.80 -12.04
N GLY A 102 -15.32 -2.93 -12.31
CA GLY A 102 -15.06 -1.52 -12.61
C GLY A 102 -15.08 -0.63 -11.37
N SER A 103 -15.90 -0.96 -10.37
CA SER A 103 -16.14 -0.10 -9.20
C SER A 103 -15.62 -0.68 -7.88
N VAL A 104 -15.42 0.19 -6.89
CA VAL A 104 -15.05 -0.22 -5.52
C VAL A 104 -16.16 -1.06 -4.90
N GLU A 105 -17.41 -0.70 -5.16
CA GLU A 105 -18.60 -1.31 -4.58
C GLU A 105 -18.78 -2.77 -5.04
N GLU A 106 -18.58 -3.04 -6.34
CA GLU A 106 -18.62 -4.39 -6.90
C GLU A 106 -17.52 -5.27 -6.28
N LEU A 107 -16.32 -4.72 -6.16
CA LEU A 107 -15.18 -5.42 -5.57
C LEU A 107 -15.38 -5.65 -4.07
N GLU A 108 -15.97 -4.71 -3.35
CA GLU A 108 -16.26 -4.83 -1.93
C GLU A 108 -17.26 -5.95 -1.66
N ASP A 109 -18.37 -5.97 -2.41
CA ASP A 109 -19.38 -7.03 -2.33
C ASP A 109 -18.77 -8.40 -2.61
N ARG A 110 -17.95 -8.49 -3.66
CA ARG A 110 -17.26 -9.72 -4.04
C ARG A 110 -16.29 -10.21 -2.95
N VAL A 111 -15.51 -9.31 -2.35
CA VAL A 111 -14.60 -9.65 -1.24
C VAL A 111 -15.37 -10.14 -0.01
N LYS A 112 -16.50 -9.49 0.33
CA LYS A 112 -17.33 -9.84 1.49
C LYS A 112 -18.01 -11.20 1.36
N HIS A 113 -18.56 -11.51 0.19
CA HIS A 113 -19.39 -12.71 0.01
C HIS A 113 -18.66 -13.91 -0.60
N ALA A 114 -17.55 -13.69 -1.31
CA ALA A 114 -16.84 -14.75 -2.03
C ALA A 114 -15.35 -14.43 -2.21
N PHE A 115 -14.67 -14.26 -1.07
CA PHE A 115 -13.24 -14.00 -1.01
C PHE A 115 -12.43 -15.06 -1.79
N VAL A 116 -11.58 -14.58 -2.69
CA VAL A 116 -10.54 -15.39 -3.34
C VAL A 116 -9.21 -14.70 -3.13
N LEU A 117 -8.21 -15.46 -2.70
CA LEU A 117 -6.88 -14.93 -2.45
C LEU A 117 -6.34 -14.20 -3.69
N GLY A 118 -5.82 -13.01 -3.45
CA GLY A 118 -5.28 -12.09 -4.44
C GLY A 118 -6.29 -11.20 -5.17
N GLY A 119 -7.56 -11.61 -5.27
CA GLY A 119 -8.60 -10.75 -5.84
C GLY A 119 -8.80 -9.44 -5.07
N HIS A 120 -8.68 -9.49 -3.74
CA HIS A 120 -8.78 -8.33 -2.86
C HIS A 120 -7.77 -7.20 -3.17
N LYS A 121 -6.68 -7.47 -3.92
CA LYS A 121 -5.77 -6.41 -4.36
C LYS A 121 -6.41 -5.48 -5.40
N ALA A 122 -7.33 -5.98 -6.21
CA ALA A 122 -8.12 -5.13 -7.10
C ALA A 122 -8.99 -4.14 -6.31
N TYR A 123 -9.62 -4.62 -5.23
CA TYR A 123 -10.40 -3.76 -4.31
C TYR A 123 -9.53 -2.62 -3.75
N TYR A 124 -8.34 -2.94 -3.23
CA TYR A 124 -7.44 -1.92 -2.68
C TYR A 124 -7.02 -0.89 -3.71
N ILE A 125 -6.64 -1.29 -4.93
CA ILE A 125 -6.26 -0.34 -5.99
C ILE A 125 -7.37 0.66 -6.29
N ARG A 126 -8.62 0.20 -6.39
CA ARG A 126 -9.76 1.11 -6.60
C ARG A 126 -9.98 2.01 -5.39
N LYS A 127 -9.77 1.50 -4.17
CA LYS A 127 -9.85 2.29 -2.92
C LYS A 127 -8.77 3.39 -2.85
N TYR A 128 -7.59 3.15 -3.42
CA TYR A 128 -6.53 4.17 -3.44
C TYR A 128 -7.00 5.42 -4.18
N ASN A 129 -7.60 5.25 -5.36
CA ASN A 129 -8.12 6.34 -6.19
C ASN A 129 -9.23 7.14 -5.53
N ALA A 130 -10.00 6.51 -4.65
CA ALA A 130 -11.03 7.19 -3.87
C ALA A 130 -10.47 8.03 -2.71
N HIS A 131 -9.21 7.78 -2.31
CA HIS A 131 -8.57 8.46 -1.17
C HIS A 131 -7.57 9.53 -1.61
N ALA A 132 -6.76 9.25 -2.62
CA ALA A 132 -5.68 10.12 -3.09
C ALA A 132 -5.42 9.96 -4.59
N LYS A 133 -4.79 10.96 -5.20
CA LYS A 133 -4.28 10.87 -6.57
C LYS A 133 -2.98 10.04 -6.56
N VAL A 134 -3.00 8.89 -7.22
CA VAL A 134 -1.84 7.98 -7.25
C VAL A 134 -1.10 8.09 -8.58
N PHE A 135 0.18 8.47 -8.51
CA PHE A 135 1.12 8.49 -9.61
C PHE A 135 2.03 7.26 -9.51
N LEU A 136 2.08 6.45 -10.56
CA LEU A 136 2.86 5.22 -10.58
C LEU A 136 4.02 5.35 -11.57
N VAL A 137 5.24 5.53 -11.04
CA VAL A 137 6.48 5.50 -11.82
C VAL A 137 6.90 4.04 -11.98
N THR A 138 6.81 3.52 -13.19
CA THR A 138 6.95 2.09 -13.50
C THR A 138 7.38 1.83 -14.93
N SER A 139 7.90 0.62 -15.20
CA SER A 139 8.23 0.15 -16.55
C SER A 139 7.00 -0.33 -17.33
N LEU A 140 5.85 -0.54 -16.69
CA LEU A 140 4.59 -0.92 -17.36
C LEU A 140 4.13 0.15 -18.33
N ASP A 141 3.50 -0.23 -19.45
CA ASP A 141 2.96 0.72 -20.42
C ASP A 141 1.78 1.57 -19.87
N LYS A 142 1.41 2.60 -20.64
CA LYS A 142 0.36 3.55 -20.26
C LYS A 142 -1.01 2.87 -20.17
N ASP A 143 -1.31 1.93 -21.06
CA ASP A 143 -2.60 1.24 -21.10
C ASP A 143 -2.78 0.35 -19.87
N MET A 144 -1.72 -0.27 -19.37
CA MET A 144 -1.74 -1.03 -18.13
C MET A 144 -1.98 -0.11 -16.92
N VAL A 145 -1.24 0.98 -16.81
CA VAL A 145 -1.32 1.87 -15.64
C VAL A 145 -2.64 2.65 -15.61
N GLU A 146 -3.01 3.28 -16.71
CA GLU A 146 -4.18 4.15 -16.77
C GLU A 146 -5.46 3.38 -17.12
N GLY A 147 -5.38 2.44 -18.07
CA GLY A 147 -6.55 1.68 -18.53
C GLY A 147 -6.95 0.54 -17.58
N VAL A 148 -5.98 -0.24 -17.09
CA VAL A 148 -6.27 -1.39 -16.23
C VAL A 148 -6.29 -0.99 -14.75
N LEU A 149 -5.19 -0.40 -14.25
CA LEU A 149 -5.08 -0.03 -12.84
C LEU A 149 -5.86 1.24 -12.49
N GLY A 150 -6.17 2.10 -13.47
CA GLY A 150 -6.85 3.37 -13.24
C GLY A 150 -6.00 4.37 -12.45
N LEU A 151 -4.68 4.24 -12.48
CA LEU A 151 -3.74 5.15 -11.83
C LEU A 151 -3.21 6.16 -12.86
N VAL A 152 -2.34 7.09 -12.45
CA VAL A 152 -1.70 8.02 -13.39
C VAL A 152 -0.28 7.58 -13.71
N LYS A 153 0.07 7.53 -15.00
CA LYS A 153 1.41 7.21 -15.46
C LYS A 153 2.24 8.46 -15.80
N PRO A 154 3.12 8.92 -14.92
CA PRO A 154 4.20 9.84 -15.31
C PRO A 154 5.26 9.12 -16.17
N ARG A 155 5.99 9.88 -16.96
CA ARG A 155 7.14 9.45 -17.78
C ARG A 155 8.34 9.09 -16.90
N ASP A 156 8.57 9.86 -15.84
CA ASP A 156 9.66 9.68 -14.89
C ASP A 156 9.28 10.21 -13.50
N PHE A 157 10.23 10.13 -12.56
CA PHE A 157 10.00 10.60 -11.19
C PHE A 157 9.84 12.12 -11.09
N GLN A 158 10.53 12.90 -11.92
CA GLN A 158 10.43 14.36 -11.87
C GLN A 158 9.03 14.81 -12.30
N GLU A 159 8.51 14.24 -13.39
CA GLU A 159 7.15 14.53 -13.82
C GLU A 159 6.12 14.12 -12.76
N ALA A 160 6.33 13.01 -12.04
CA ALA A 160 5.45 12.61 -10.94
C ALA A 160 5.41 13.65 -9.82
N ILE A 161 6.56 14.24 -9.48
CA ILE A 161 6.69 15.29 -8.48
C ILE A 161 5.96 16.55 -8.94
N ASP A 162 6.21 16.99 -10.18
CA ASP A 162 5.58 18.19 -10.75
C ASP A 162 4.05 18.04 -10.77
N MET A 163 3.53 16.90 -11.26
CA MET A 163 2.10 16.61 -11.28
C MET A 163 1.48 16.54 -9.88
N ALA A 164 2.21 16.03 -8.88
CA ALA A 164 1.72 15.99 -7.51
C ALA A 164 1.62 17.39 -6.89
N PHE A 165 2.61 18.25 -7.13
CA PHE A 165 2.54 19.65 -6.69
C PHE A 165 1.47 20.43 -7.44
N ASP A 166 1.25 20.18 -8.72
CA ASP A 166 0.16 20.80 -9.49
C ASP A 166 -1.23 20.38 -8.94
N HIS A 167 -1.36 19.13 -8.49
CA HIS A 167 -2.60 18.61 -7.90
C HIS A 167 -2.87 19.16 -6.48
N VAL A 168 -1.82 19.33 -5.68
CA VAL A 168 -1.94 19.59 -4.22
C VAL A 168 -1.66 21.05 -3.84
N GLY A 169 -0.76 21.73 -4.55
CA GLY A 169 -0.24 23.07 -4.27
C GLY A 169 1.25 23.07 -3.87
N HIS A 170 1.97 24.14 -4.20
CA HIS A 170 3.45 24.22 -4.02
C HIS A 170 3.93 24.33 -2.56
N ASP A 171 3.06 24.68 -1.61
CA ASP A 171 3.38 24.72 -0.18
C ASP A 171 3.17 23.35 0.52
N ALA A 172 2.92 22.29 -0.26
CA ALA A 172 2.62 20.95 0.24
C ALA A 172 3.77 20.34 1.06
N LYS A 173 3.42 19.68 2.16
CA LYS A 173 4.35 18.86 2.94
C LYS A 173 4.53 17.50 2.27
N VAL A 174 5.80 17.15 2.03
CA VAL A 174 6.19 15.87 1.43
C VAL A 174 6.72 14.93 2.51
N LEU A 175 6.18 13.71 2.58
CA LEU A 175 6.73 12.62 3.38
C LEU A 175 7.34 11.56 2.44
N VAL A 176 8.52 11.07 2.78
CA VAL A 176 9.22 10.04 1.99
C VAL A 176 9.31 8.75 2.78
N ILE A 177 8.90 7.64 2.17
CA ILE A 177 8.96 6.28 2.70
C ILE A 177 9.83 5.44 1.75
N PRO A 178 11.16 5.37 1.98
CA PRO A 178 12.08 4.72 1.03
C PRO A 178 11.87 3.21 0.90
N VAL A 179 11.32 2.57 1.93
CA VAL A 179 11.12 1.11 1.99
C VAL A 179 9.74 0.80 2.60
N GLY A 180 8.70 1.00 1.79
CA GLY A 180 7.31 0.88 2.21
C GLY A 180 6.88 -0.55 2.56
N ASP A 181 7.63 -1.58 2.13
CA ASP A 181 7.31 -2.98 2.45
C ASP A 181 7.62 -3.35 3.92
N LYS A 182 8.40 -2.52 4.61
CA LYS A 182 8.85 -2.73 6.00
C LYS A 182 8.35 -1.68 6.97
N ILE A 183 8.10 -0.45 6.51
CA ILE A 183 7.68 0.63 7.39
C ILE A 183 6.17 0.68 7.49
N LEU A 184 5.66 0.71 8.73
CA LEU A 184 4.26 1.00 9.03
C LEU A 184 4.15 2.41 9.63
N PRO A 185 3.74 3.43 8.84
CA PRO A 185 3.48 4.75 9.40
C PRO A 185 2.23 4.70 10.29
N CYS A 186 2.34 5.19 11.52
CA CYS A 186 1.20 5.40 12.42
C CYS A 186 1.16 6.86 12.93
N LEU A 187 -0.03 7.36 13.23
CA LEU A 187 -0.21 8.71 13.77
C LEU A 187 0.18 8.76 15.24
N ALA A 188 0.51 9.96 15.74
CA ALA A 188 0.99 10.20 17.10
C ALA A 188 0.02 9.76 18.21
N ASP A 189 -1.26 9.63 17.86
CA ASP A 189 -2.40 9.15 18.65
C ASP A 189 -2.32 7.64 18.95
N GLY A 190 -1.37 6.92 18.32
CA GLY A 190 -1.31 5.46 18.34
C GLY A 190 -2.30 4.80 17.37
N GLU A 191 -3.20 5.58 16.76
CA GLU A 191 -4.05 5.12 15.68
C GLU A 191 -3.22 4.95 14.41
N CYS A 192 -3.26 3.75 13.85
CA CYS A 192 -2.69 3.48 12.55
C CYS A 192 -3.85 3.64 11.55
N PRO A 193 -3.97 4.80 10.86
CA PRO A 193 -5.16 5.14 10.10
C PRO A 193 -5.44 4.02 9.10
N VAL A 194 -6.64 3.45 9.23
CA VAL A 194 -7.17 2.52 8.23
C VAL A 194 -7.70 3.42 7.13
N VAL A 195 -7.35 3.17 5.87
CA VAL A 195 -7.97 3.89 4.74
C VAL A 195 -9.48 3.81 4.95
N PRO A 196 -10.22 4.94 5.01
CA PRO A 196 -11.59 4.95 5.50
C PRO A 196 -12.44 3.85 4.87
N GLU A 197 -13.12 3.05 5.68
CA GLU A 197 -14.18 2.17 5.19
C GLU A 197 -15.39 3.03 4.84
N ASN A 198 -15.47 3.50 3.59
CA ASN A 198 -16.72 4.04 3.05
C ASN A 198 -17.66 2.91 2.57
N GLY A 199 -17.65 1.77 3.26
CA GLY A 199 -18.63 0.71 3.08
C GLY A 199 -19.82 0.94 4.02
N PRO A 200 -21.06 0.61 3.62
CA PRO A 200 -22.19 0.67 4.53
C PRO A 200 -21.89 -0.21 5.75
N LYS A 201 -22.00 0.38 6.96
CA LYS A 201 -21.94 -0.37 8.22
C LYS A 201 -23.00 -1.46 8.12
N ALA A 202 -22.59 -2.72 8.06
CA ALA A 202 -23.49 -3.84 8.16
C ALA A 202 -24.21 -3.71 9.52
N GLN A 203 -25.50 -3.39 9.47
CA GLN A 203 -26.35 -3.51 10.64
C GLN A 203 -26.51 -5.01 10.91
N ALA A 204 -26.16 -5.42 12.13
CA ALA A 204 -26.33 -6.76 12.66
C ALA A 204 -27.82 -7.16 12.74
#